data_AF-A0A662Q6B6-F1
#
_entry.id   AF-A0A662Q6B6-F1
#
_cell.length_a   1.000
_cell.length_b   1.000
_cell.length_c   1.000
_cell.angle_alpha   90.00
_cell.angle_beta   90.00
_cell.angle_gamma   90.00
#
_symmetry.space_group_name_H-M   'P 1'
#
loop_
_entity.id
_entity.type
_entity.pdbx_description
1 polymer ?
#
loop_
_entity_poly.entity_id
_entity_poly.type
_entity_poly.pdbx_seq_one_letter_code
_entity_poly.pdbx_strand_id
1 'polypeptide(L)'
;MRRAKCPILKAEEWHEYGYVRGVSDIRAINCHIREQIKEATTRPKITELVRRSLYLYTLTFSPAWKKAFAGKIRRMREVAKEEYAKTARTANKQLDKLGLGGRRYDEKIG
;
A
#
# COMPACT_ATOMS: atom_id res chain seq x y z
N MET A 1 23.97 -4.05 0.75
CA MET A 1 23.18 -2.95 0.14
C MET A 1 22.21 -2.40 1.17
N ARG A 2 22.44 -1.18 1.69
CA ARG A 2 21.44 -0.49 2.55
C ARG A 2 20.20 -0.24 1.69
N ARG A 3 19.04 -0.78 2.07
CA ARG A 3 17.78 -0.48 1.39
C ARG A 3 17.62 1.04 1.30
N ALA A 4 17.28 1.56 0.13
CA ALA A 4 16.82 2.94 0.02
C ALA A 4 15.70 3.13 1.05
N LYS A 5 15.94 3.98 2.04
CA LYS A 5 14.98 4.27 3.11
C LYS A 5 13.72 4.81 2.42
N CYS A 6 12.54 4.34 2.85
CA CYS A 6 11.28 4.82 2.28
C CYS A 6 11.23 6.35 2.30
N PRO A 7 10.64 7.00 1.27
CA PRO A 7 10.56 8.45 1.23
C PRO A 7 9.88 9.01 2.49
N ILE A 8 10.33 10.16 2.97
CA ILE A 8 9.74 10.80 4.15
C ILE A 8 8.31 11.24 3.81
N LEU A 9 7.34 10.73 4.55
CA LEU A 9 5.97 11.18 4.49
C LEU A 9 5.79 12.36 5.46
N LYS A 10 4.98 13.34 5.06
CA LYS A 10 4.52 14.38 5.98
C LYS A 10 3.28 13.83 6.70
N ALA A 11 3.51 13.15 7.83
CA ALA A 11 2.42 12.70 8.69
C ALA A 11 1.68 13.92 9.24
N GLU A 12 0.37 13.84 9.29
CA GLU A 12 -0.48 14.82 9.97
C GLU A 12 -1.17 14.15 11.15
N GLU A 13 -1.64 14.96 12.10
CA GLU A 13 -2.20 14.52 13.39
C GLU A 13 -3.28 13.42 13.25
N TRP A 14 -4.00 13.39 12.13
CA TRP A 14 -5.13 12.50 11.87
C TRP A 14 -4.87 11.42 10.79
N HIS A 15 -3.71 11.46 10.13
CA HIS A 15 -3.40 10.61 8.99
C HIS A 15 -2.01 9.99 9.11
N GLU A 16 -1.96 8.68 9.42
CA GLU A 16 -0.72 7.90 9.61
C GLU A 16 0.29 8.07 8.46
N TYR A 17 -0.19 8.30 7.24
CA TYR A 17 0.65 8.50 6.06
C TYR A 17 0.51 9.86 5.37
N GLY A 18 -0.29 10.78 5.92
CA GLY A 18 -0.60 12.09 5.34
C GLY A 18 -1.50 12.04 4.09
N TYR A 19 -1.71 13.21 3.47
CA TYR A 19 -2.51 13.34 2.25
C TYR A 19 -1.79 12.80 1.01
N VAL A 20 -2.55 12.13 0.13
CA VAL A 20 -2.07 11.78 -1.20
C VAL A 20 -2.18 13.00 -2.11
N ARG A 21 -1.06 13.51 -2.61
CA ARG A 21 -1.03 14.62 -3.60
C ARG A 21 -0.71 14.12 -5.01
N GLY A 22 -0.32 12.86 -5.13
CA GLY A 22 -0.05 12.25 -6.42
C GLY A 22 0.62 10.88 -6.34
N VAL A 23 1.22 10.48 -7.46
CA VAL A 23 1.82 9.16 -7.66
C VAL A 23 2.98 8.88 -6.71
N SER A 24 3.81 9.88 -6.42
CA SER A 24 4.94 9.75 -5.49
C SER A 24 4.48 9.35 -4.09
N ASP A 25 3.38 9.94 -3.62
CA ASP A 25 2.82 9.66 -2.30
C ASP A 25 2.27 8.22 -2.26
N ILE A 26 1.55 7.75 -3.29
CA ILE A 26 1.09 6.35 -3.36
C ILE A 26 2.26 5.36 -3.20
N ARG A 27 3.39 5.62 -3.87
CA ARG A 27 4.59 4.78 -3.78
C ARG A 27 5.25 4.86 -2.40
N ALA A 28 5.33 6.07 -1.83
CA ALA A 28 5.91 6.27 -0.52
C ALA A 28 5.08 5.57 0.57
N ILE A 29 3.76 5.75 0.56
CA ILE A 29 2.83 5.09 1.49
C ILE A 29 2.98 3.57 1.41
N ASN A 30 2.97 3.00 0.21
CA ASN A 30 3.14 1.56 0.04
C ASN A 30 4.53 1.06 0.43
N CYS A 31 5.57 1.89 0.32
CA CYS A 31 6.89 1.56 0.85
C CYS A 31 6.83 1.36 2.38
N HIS A 32 6.24 2.32 3.10
CA HIS A 32 6.10 2.24 4.56
C HIS A 32 5.22 1.06 4.98
N ILE A 33 4.09 0.84 4.31
CA ILE A 33 3.23 -0.34 4.54
C ILE A 33 4.04 -1.64 4.43
N ARG A 34 4.92 -1.76 3.43
CA ARG A 34 5.76 -2.96 3.27
C ARG A 34 6.82 -3.12 4.34
N GLU A 35 7.40 -2.05 4.87
CA GLU A 35 8.31 -2.16 6.02
C GLU A 35 7.54 -2.56 7.28
N GLN A 36 6.36 -1.96 7.53
CA GLN A 36 5.48 -2.35 8.63
C GLN A 36 5.04 -3.82 8.52
N ILE A 37 4.80 -4.34 7.31
CA ILE A 37 4.50 -5.77 7.10
C ILE A 37 5.68 -6.64 7.52
N LYS A 38 6.92 -6.25 7.24
CA LYS A 38 8.11 -7.04 7.59
C LYS A 38 8.35 -7.11 9.10
N GLU A 39 7.87 -6.11 9.83
CA GLU A 39 7.91 -6.03 11.29
C GLU A 39 6.68 -6.68 11.95
N ALA A 40 5.56 -6.79 11.24
CA ALA A 40 4.35 -7.41 11.74
C ALA A 40 4.55 -8.91 12.00
N THR A 41 4.07 -9.37 13.16
CA THR A 41 4.20 -10.75 13.65
C THR A 41 2.87 -11.52 13.62
N THR A 42 1.76 -10.86 13.31
CA THR A 42 0.42 -11.47 13.35
C THR A 42 -0.32 -11.31 12.03
N ARG A 43 -1.10 -12.33 11.67
CA ARG A 43 -1.94 -12.33 10.47
C ARG A 43 -2.97 -11.19 10.42
N PRO A 44 -3.65 -10.83 11.53
CA PRO A 44 -4.55 -9.68 11.54
C PRO A 44 -3.84 -8.37 11.19
N LYS A 45 -2.62 -8.14 11.74
CA LYS A 45 -1.88 -6.91 11.45
C LYS A 45 -1.42 -6.84 9.98
N ILE A 46 -0.91 -7.96 9.45
CA ILE A 46 -0.57 -8.06 8.03
C ILE A 46 -1.81 -7.81 7.14
N THR A 47 -2.96 -8.36 7.52
CA THR A 47 -4.23 -8.15 6.79
C THR A 47 -4.65 -6.68 6.78
N GLU A 48 -4.55 -5.99 7.91
CA GLU A 48 -4.83 -4.56 8.01
C GLU A 48 -3.95 -3.75 7.04
N LEU A 49 -2.65 -4.03 7.02
CA LEU A 49 -1.68 -3.36 6.14
C LEU A 49 -1.96 -3.61 4.65
N VAL A 50 -2.29 -4.85 4.27
CA VAL A 50 -2.72 -5.17 2.89
C VAL A 50 -4.00 -4.43 2.53
N ARG A 51 -4.98 -4.33 3.45
CA ARG A 51 -6.23 -3.59 3.22
C ARG A 51 -6.00 -2.10 3.03
N ARG A 52 -5.07 -1.49 3.76
CA ARG A 52 -4.69 -0.07 3.57
C ARG A 52 -4.11 0.17 2.18
N SER A 53 -3.27 -0.74 1.69
CA SER A 53 -2.76 -0.69 0.32
C SER A 53 -3.88 -0.84 -0.72
N LEU A 54 -4.80 -1.79 -0.53
CA LEU A 54 -5.96 -1.97 -1.41
C LEU A 54 -6.86 -0.73 -1.42
N TYR A 55 -7.04 -0.10 -0.26
CA TYR A 55 -7.87 1.09 -0.13
C TYR A 55 -7.37 2.24 -1.02
N LEU A 56 -6.05 2.43 -1.15
CA LEU A 56 -5.48 3.42 -2.08
C LEU A 56 -5.89 3.15 -3.54
N TYR A 57 -5.94 1.88 -3.96
CA TYR A 57 -6.42 1.50 -5.28
C TYR A 57 -7.92 1.81 -5.43
N THR A 58 -8.74 1.43 -4.45
CA THR A 58 -10.18 1.71 -4.43
C THR A 58 -10.48 3.20 -4.49
N LEU A 59 -9.72 4.03 -3.77
CA LEU A 59 -9.88 5.48 -3.77
C LEU A 59 -9.73 6.09 -5.16
N THR A 60 -8.92 5.50 -6.06
CA THR A 60 -8.76 5.99 -7.44
C THR A 60 -10.00 5.86 -8.32
N PHE A 61 -11.05 5.20 -7.83
CA PHE A 61 -12.36 5.11 -8.49
C PHE A 61 -13.38 6.10 -7.90
N SER A 62 -13.10 6.67 -6.73
CA SER A 62 -14.01 7.59 -6.05
C SER A 62 -14.24 8.89 -6.85
N PRO A 63 -15.44 9.48 -6.81
CA PRO A 63 -15.71 10.77 -7.46
C PRO A 63 -14.78 11.89 -6.97
N ALA A 64 -14.49 11.92 -5.67
CA ALA A 64 -13.60 12.91 -5.07
C ALA A 64 -12.18 12.86 -5.67
N TRP A 65 -11.57 11.67 -5.77
CA TRP A 65 -10.25 11.53 -6.38
C TRP A 65 -10.26 11.75 -7.89
N LYS A 66 -11.33 11.34 -8.59
CA LYS A 66 -11.48 11.65 -10.02
C LYS A 66 -11.48 13.16 -10.27
N LYS A 67 -12.15 13.94 -9.39
CA LYS A 67 -12.15 15.41 -9.45
C LYS A 67 -10.80 16.00 -9.04
N ALA A 68 -10.26 15.59 -7.90
CA ALA A 68 -9.01 16.14 -7.35
C ALA A 68 -7.78 15.85 -8.21
N PHE A 69 -7.75 14.70 -8.90
CA PHE A 69 -6.64 14.26 -9.74
C PHE A 69 -7.04 14.11 -11.21
N ALA A 70 -7.96 14.96 -11.68
CA ALA A 70 -8.35 15.01 -13.08
C ALA A 70 -7.11 15.07 -14.00
N GLY A 71 -7.11 14.29 -15.08
CA GLY A 71 -5.96 14.14 -15.98
C GLY A 71 -4.84 13.20 -15.49
N LYS A 72 -4.74 12.89 -14.19
CA LYS A 72 -3.70 12.00 -13.62
C LYS A 72 -4.26 10.71 -13.03
N ILE A 73 -5.58 10.62 -12.82
CA ILE A 73 -6.24 9.52 -12.10
C ILE A 73 -5.96 8.14 -12.70
N ARG A 74 -5.87 8.02 -14.03
CA ARG A 74 -5.52 6.75 -14.70
C ARG A 74 -4.12 6.28 -14.30
N ARG A 75 -3.14 7.18 -14.31
CA ARG A 75 -1.77 6.86 -13.90
C ARG A 75 -1.70 6.52 -12.40
N MET A 76 -2.44 7.24 -11.57
CA MET A 76 -2.52 6.95 -10.14
C MET A 76 -3.10 5.57 -9.87
N ARG A 77 -4.15 5.17 -10.61
CA ARG A 77 -4.74 3.82 -10.52
C ARG A 77 -3.77 2.72 -10.89
N GLU A 78 -3.05 2.86 -12.01
CA GLU A 78 -2.05 1.87 -12.41
C GLU A 78 -0.96 1.73 -11.36
N VAL A 79 -0.45 2.85 -10.82
CA VAL A 79 0.57 2.78 -9.78
C VAL A 79 0.03 2.21 -8.47
N ALA A 80 -1.21 2.53 -8.08
CA ALA A 80 -1.83 1.92 -6.90
C ALA A 80 -2.00 0.40 -7.06
N LYS A 81 -2.38 -0.07 -8.26
CA LYS A 81 -2.47 -1.49 -8.61
C LYS A 81 -1.10 -2.18 -8.55
N GLU A 82 -0.08 -1.59 -9.16
CA GLU A 82 1.30 -2.09 -9.12
C GLU A 82 1.84 -2.18 -7.68
N GLU A 83 1.61 -1.14 -6.88
CA GLU A 83 2.09 -1.08 -5.51
C GLU A 83 1.35 -2.07 -4.61
N TYR A 84 0.04 -2.28 -4.80
CA TYR A 84 -0.68 -3.34 -4.11
C TYR A 84 -0.10 -4.72 -4.42
N ALA A 85 0.15 -5.04 -5.69
CA ALA A 85 0.70 -6.34 -6.07
C ALA A 85 2.02 -6.64 -5.34
N LYS A 86 2.90 -5.63 -5.22
CA LYS A 86 4.15 -5.72 -4.44
C LYS A 86 3.88 -5.90 -2.95
N THR A 87 2.89 -5.20 -2.42
CA THR A 87 2.49 -5.27 -1.00
C THR A 87 1.91 -6.64 -0.64
N ALA A 88 0.99 -7.18 -1.44
CA ALA A 88 0.43 -8.53 -1.28
C ALA A 88 1.52 -9.60 -1.34
N ARG A 89 2.46 -9.49 -2.29
CA ARG A 89 3.63 -10.37 -2.37
C ARG A 89 4.51 -10.30 -1.11
N THR A 90 4.71 -9.09 -0.57
CA THR A 90 5.48 -8.90 0.67
C THR A 90 4.77 -9.51 1.87
N ALA A 91 3.45 -9.35 1.96
CA ALA A 91 2.63 -9.96 3.00
C ALA A 91 2.67 -11.49 2.94
N ASN A 92 2.53 -12.07 1.75
CA ASN A 92 2.63 -13.51 1.55
C ASN A 92 4.01 -14.05 2.00
N LYS A 93 5.10 -13.37 1.62
CA LYS A 93 6.45 -13.75 2.09
C LYS A 93 6.61 -13.66 3.60
N GLN A 94 6.01 -12.65 4.25
CA GLN A 94 6.06 -12.52 5.70
C GLN A 94 5.25 -13.63 6.39
N LEU A 95 4.07 -13.98 5.88
CA LEU A 95 3.28 -15.10 6.38
C LEU A 95 4.08 -16.41 6.29
N ASP A 96 4.71 -16.67 5.14
CA ASP A 96 5.58 -17.83 4.93
C ASP A 96 6.73 -17.85 5.96
N LYS A 97 7.40 -16.71 6.18
CA LYS A 97 8.50 -16.56 7.14
C LYS A 97 8.07 -16.85 8.58
N LEU A 98 6.86 -16.45 8.96
CA LEU A 98 6.32 -16.63 10.31
C LEU A 98 5.66 -18.00 10.52
N GLY A 99 5.58 -18.84 9.47
CA GLY A 99 4.81 -20.09 9.52
C GLY A 99 3.30 -19.89 9.71
N LEU A 100 2.80 -18.69 9.42
CA LEU A 100 1.38 -18.35 9.55
C LEU A 100 0.62 -18.83 8.31
N GLY A 101 0.03 -20.02 8.41
CA GLY A 101 -0.75 -20.63 7.34
C GLY A 101 -2.03 -19.85 6.94
N GLY A 102 -2.80 -20.45 6.04
CA GLY A 102 -4.06 -19.92 5.53
C GLY A 102 -3.98 -19.35 4.12
N ARG A 103 -5.07 -18.74 3.65
CA ARG A 103 -5.20 -18.25 2.27
C ARG A 103 -4.18 -17.14 1.98
N ARG A 104 -3.47 -17.23 0.86
CA ARG A 104 -2.58 -16.16 0.37
C ARG A 104 -3.41 -14.96 -0.09
N TYR A 105 -2.84 -13.76 0.03
CA TYR A 105 -3.42 -12.57 -0.60
C TYR A 105 -3.21 -12.65 -2.11
N ASP A 106 -4.23 -12.28 -2.88
CA ASP A 106 -4.11 -12.18 -4.33
C ASP A 106 -3.12 -11.05 -4.67
N GLU A 107 -2.16 -11.34 -5.55
CA GLU A 107 -1.20 -10.35 -6.02
C GLU A 107 -1.73 -9.57 -7.23
N LYS A 108 -2.87 -10.00 -7.78
CA LYS A 108 -3.57 -9.35 -8.88
C LYS A 108 -4.86 -8.74 -8.35
N ILE A 109 -5.18 -7.53 -8.80
CA ILE A 109 -6.49 -6.90 -8.58
C ILE A 109 -7.03 -6.46 -9.93
N GLY A 110 -8.30 -6.76 -10.18
CA GLY A 110 -8.95 -6.56 -11.47
C GLY A 110 -9.40 -7.89 -12.02
#